data_AF-A0A0D8IVG6-F1
#
_entry.id   AF-A0A0D8IVG6-F1
#
_cell.length_a   1.000
_cell.length_b   1.000
_cell.length_c   1.000
_cell.angle_alpha   90.00
_cell.angle_beta   90.00
_cell.angle_gamma   90.00
#
_symmetry.space_group_name_H-M   'P 1'
#
loop_
_entity.id
_entity.type
_entity.pdbx_description
1 polymer ?
#
loop_
_entity_poly.entity_id
_entity_poly.type
_entity_poly.pdbx_seq_one_letter_code
_entity_poly.pdbx_strand_id
1 'polypeptide(L)'
;MNRAEFKRQVLSLFSESVDGLSLEEKVNYIENLLIEYQKMNEDERDTSNKGESWTDEELKIVLSSAPTKYNCMKYARIFKRGYGSIEQIYRWAATTDKMIQEKRPNDAFVKRIKKVAKELGLRV
;
A
#
# COMPACT_ATOMS: atom_id res chain seq x y z
N MET A 1 -1.87 -18.86 -24.44
CA MET A 1 -1.82 -19.65 -23.19
C MET A 1 -3.16 -19.57 -22.49
N ASN A 2 -3.75 -20.70 -22.14
CA ASN A 2 -5.01 -20.74 -21.39
C ASN A 2 -4.76 -20.64 -19.86
N ARG A 3 -5.84 -20.51 -19.07
CA ARG A 3 -5.75 -20.36 -17.60
C ARG A 3 -5.02 -21.52 -16.91
N ALA A 4 -5.23 -22.76 -17.38
CA ALA A 4 -4.64 -23.95 -16.79
C ALA A 4 -3.14 -24.06 -17.10
N GLU A 5 -2.74 -23.73 -18.32
CA GLU A 5 -1.34 -23.63 -18.75
C GLU A 5 -0.61 -22.55 -17.96
N PHE A 6 -1.19 -21.36 -17.81
CA PHE A 6 -0.60 -20.26 -17.04
C PHE A 6 -0.36 -20.64 -15.59
N LYS A 7 -1.40 -21.18 -14.92
CA LYS A 7 -1.28 -21.65 -13.53
C LYS A 7 -0.14 -22.67 -13.37
N ARG A 8 -0.03 -23.62 -14.30
CA ARG A 8 1.01 -24.65 -14.26
C ARG A 8 2.41 -24.06 -14.39
N GLN A 9 2.62 -23.14 -15.33
CA GLN A 9 3.91 -22.49 -15.52
C GLN A 9 4.32 -21.65 -14.31
N VAL A 10 3.38 -20.85 -13.76
CA VAL A 10 3.65 -20.04 -12.56
C VAL A 10 4.00 -20.91 -11.35
N LEU A 11 3.25 -21.98 -11.10
CA LEU A 11 3.53 -22.86 -9.96
C LEU A 11 4.81 -23.67 -10.15
N SER A 12 5.18 -23.99 -11.39
CA SER A 12 6.50 -24.57 -11.70
C SER A 12 7.61 -23.62 -11.26
N LEU A 13 7.51 -22.34 -11.61
CA LEU A 13 8.48 -21.32 -11.20
C LEU A 13 8.55 -21.16 -9.67
N PHE A 14 7.42 -21.24 -8.97
CA PHE A 14 7.42 -21.18 -7.49
C PHE A 14 8.10 -22.40 -6.86
N SER A 15 8.17 -23.53 -7.57
CA SER A 15 8.75 -24.78 -7.07
C SER A 15 10.27 -24.81 -7.19
N GLU A 16 10.84 -23.96 -8.06
CA GLU A 16 12.30 -23.85 -8.22
C GLU A 16 12.98 -23.40 -6.92
N SER A 17 14.21 -23.88 -6.71
CA SER A 17 15.06 -23.38 -5.61
C SER A 17 15.58 -21.98 -5.95
N VAL A 18 15.55 -21.09 -4.96
CA VAL A 18 16.19 -19.78 -5.06
C VAL A 18 17.33 -19.77 -4.06
N ASP A 19 18.54 -19.52 -4.56
CA ASP A 19 19.76 -19.58 -3.74
C ASP A 19 19.65 -18.68 -2.51
N GLY A 20 19.96 -19.26 -1.35
CA GLY A 20 19.96 -18.54 -0.08
C GLY A 20 18.59 -18.26 0.52
N LEU A 21 17.48 -18.73 -0.07
CA LEU A 21 16.14 -18.57 0.51
C LEU A 21 15.57 -19.88 1.03
N SER A 22 15.11 -19.86 2.27
CA SER A 22 14.18 -20.86 2.81
C SER A 22 12.82 -20.78 2.09
N LEU A 23 11.95 -21.77 2.32
CA LEU A 23 10.59 -21.75 1.77
C LEU A 23 9.82 -20.49 2.21
N GLU A 24 9.92 -20.11 3.48
CA GLU A 24 9.22 -18.94 4.02
C GLU A 24 9.73 -17.63 3.39
N GLU A 25 11.05 -17.48 3.26
CA GLU A 25 11.64 -16.32 2.58
C GLU A 25 11.28 -16.28 1.10
N LYS A 26 11.23 -17.43 0.42
CA LYS A 26 10.78 -17.52 -0.97
C LYS A 26 9.32 -17.12 -1.12
N VAL A 27 8.44 -17.55 -0.22
CA VAL A 27 7.02 -17.13 -0.22
C VAL A 27 6.92 -15.61 -0.04
N ASN A 28 7.62 -15.04 0.96
CA ASN A 28 7.66 -13.60 1.18
C ASN A 28 8.22 -12.85 -0.05
N TYR A 29 9.22 -13.40 -0.73
CA TYR A 29 9.77 -12.83 -1.95
C TYR A 29 8.74 -12.82 -3.10
N ILE A 30 8.03 -13.93 -3.32
CA ILE A 30 6.96 -14.03 -4.32
C ILE A 30 5.83 -13.03 -4.03
N GLU A 31 5.43 -12.88 -2.78
CA GLU A 31 4.42 -11.89 -2.39
C GLU A 31 4.86 -10.46 -2.69
N ASN A 32 6.14 -10.13 -2.44
CA ASN A 32 6.72 -8.84 -2.79
C ASN A 32 6.73 -8.62 -4.31
N LEU A 33 7.14 -9.63 -5.10
CA LEU A 33 7.11 -9.57 -6.56
C LEU A 33 5.71 -9.32 -7.10
N LEU A 34 4.69 -9.96 -6.51
CA LEU A 34 3.30 -9.72 -6.90
C LEU A 34 2.86 -8.27 -6.63
N ILE A 35 3.31 -7.67 -5.52
CA ILE A 35 3.05 -6.26 -5.22
C ILE A 35 3.79 -5.34 -6.20
N GLU A 36 5.04 -5.65 -6.51
CA GLU A 36 5.84 -4.90 -7.49
C GLU A 36 5.23 -4.94 -8.87
N TYR A 37 4.81 -6.12 -9.33
CA TYR A 37 4.07 -6.28 -10.58
C TYR A 37 2.80 -5.42 -10.61
N GLN A 38 2.01 -5.41 -9.54
CA GLN A 38 0.81 -4.55 -9.44
C GLN A 38 1.13 -3.04 -9.40
N LYS A 39 2.32 -2.64 -8.93
CA LYS A 39 2.78 -1.25 -8.96
C LYS A 39 3.24 -0.84 -10.37
N MET A 40 3.95 -1.72 -11.06
CA MET A 40 4.44 -1.49 -12.42
C MET A 40 3.30 -1.33 -13.43
N ASN A 41 2.20 -2.06 -13.22
CA ASN A 41 1.01 -2.03 -14.07
C ASN A 41 -0.13 -1.24 -13.40
N GLU A 42 0.17 -0.12 -12.73
CA GLU A 42 -0.85 0.70 -12.07
C GLU A 42 -1.87 1.27 -13.06
N ASP A 43 -1.44 1.58 -14.28
CA ASP A 43 -2.24 2.06 -15.41
C ASP A 43 -3.29 1.04 -15.90
N GLU A 44 -3.06 -0.25 -15.68
CA GLU A 44 -4.04 -1.31 -15.98
C GLU A 44 -5.02 -1.56 -14.83
N ARG A 45 -4.80 -0.97 -13.64
CA ARG A 45 -5.72 -1.10 -12.50
C ARG A 45 -6.82 -0.05 -12.57
N ASP A 46 -7.97 -0.35 -11.98
CA ASP A 46 -8.99 0.66 -11.72
C ASP A 46 -8.46 1.67 -10.68
N THR A 47 -8.06 2.84 -11.16
CA THR A 47 -7.66 3.99 -10.33
C THR A 47 -8.59 5.18 -10.53
N SER A 48 -9.89 4.94 -10.74
CA SER A 48 -10.87 6.00 -11.04
C SER A 48 -11.01 7.09 -9.98
N ASN A 49 -10.58 6.85 -8.73
CA ASN A 49 -10.58 7.87 -7.67
C ASN A 49 -9.22 8.58 -7.50
N LYS A 50 -8.25 8.35 -8.38
CA LYS A 50 -6.93 8.98 -8.30
C LYS A 50 -7.05 10.50 -8.40
N GLY A 51 -6.48 11.21 -7.44
CA GLY A 51 -6.55 12.68 -7.35
C GLY A 51 -7.71 13.21 -6.49
N GLU A 52 -8.70 12.37 -6.19
CA GLU A 52 -9.83 12.78 -5.35
C GLU A 52 -9.42 13.04 -3.90
N SER A 53 -10.23 13.81 -3.15
CA SER A 53 -9.99 13.98 -1.72
C SER A 53 -10.26 12.68 -0.94
N TRP A 54 -9.56 12.46 0.17
CA TRP A 54 -9.78 11.29 1.04
C TRP A 54 -10.80 11.62 2.12
N THR A 55 -11.79 10.75 2.36
CA THR A 55 -12.73 10.95 3.48
C THR A 55 -12.10 10.53 4.81
N ASP A 56 -12.68 10.99 5.93
CA ASP A 56 -12.21 10.58 7.26
C ASP A 56 -12.42 9.06 7.46
N GLU A 57 -13.50 8.49 6.92
CA GLU A 57 -13.81 7.06 6.98
C GLU A 57 -12.79 6.22 6.20
N GLU A 58 -12.42 6.64 4.98
CA GLU A 58 -11.40 5.96 4.17
C GLU A 58 -10.05 5.97 4.90
N LEU A 59 -9.67 7.12 5.46
CA LEU A 59 -8.44 7.25 6.24
C LEU A 59 -8.46 6.39 7.50
N LYS A 60 -9.59 6.29 8.19
CA LYS A 60 -9.75 5.39 9.36
C LYS A 60 -9.50 3.94 8.96
N ILE A 61 -10.08 3.50 7.85
CA ILE A 61 -9.91 2.13 7.35
C ILE A 61 -8.44 1.84 7.03
N VAL A 62 -7.74 2.77 6.36
CA VAL A 62 -6.30 2.63 6.06
C VAL A 62 -5.48 2.57 7.35
N LEU A 63 -5.64 3.56 8.23
CA LEU A 63 -4.83 3.72 9.43
C LEU A 63 -5.13 2.71 10.55
N SER A 64 -6.23 1.96 10.45
CA SER A 64 -6.54 0.85 11.36
C SER A 64 -5.69 -0.41 11.10
N SER A 65 -4.91 -0.43 10.02
CA SER A 65 -4.02 -1.54 9.67
C SER A 65 -2.56 -1.14 9.71
N ALA A 66 -1.68 -2.13 9.86
CA ALA A 66 -0.23 -1.90 9.85
C ALA A 66 0.27 -1.38 8.48
N PRO A 67 1.31 -0.53 8.45
CA PRO A 67 1.84 0.09 7.23
C PRO A 67 2.71 -0.89 6.40
N THR A 68 2.13 -1.99 5.94
CA THR A 68 2.82 -3.00 5.12
C THR A 68 2.59 -2.75 3.63
N LYS A 69 3.53 -3.21 2.77
CA LYS A 69 3.35 -3.16 1.30
C LYS A 69 2.05 -3.83 0.86
N TYR A 70 1.70 -4.94 1.51
CA TYR A 70 0.44 -5.66 1.26
C TYR A 70 -0.76 -4.77 1.55
N ASN A 71 -0.82 -4.13 2.73
CA ASN A 71 -1.94 -3.24 3.07
C ASN A 71 -2.00 -2.01 2.17
N CYS A 72 -0.85 -1.44 1.80
CA CYS A 72 -0.79 -0.37 0.82
C CYS A 72 -1.44 -0.77 -0.52
N MET A 73 -1.09 -1.95 -1.06
CA MET A 73 -1.68 -2.44 -2.31
C MET A 73 -3.16 -2.81 -2.16
N LYS A 74 -3.53 -3.45 -1.05
CA LYS A 74 -4.92 -3.78 -0.70
C LYS A 74 -5.81 -2.54 -0.74
N TYR A 75 -5.43 -1.47 -0.04
CA TYR A 75 -6.24 -0.26 0.02
C TYR A 75 -6.18 0.56 -1.27
N ALA A 76 -5.05 0.54 -1.99
CA ALA A 76 -4.98 1.14 -3.32
C ALA A 76 -6.02 0.53 -4.26
N ARG A 77 -6.23 -0.80 -4.20
CA ARG A 77 -7.25 -1.49 -4.99
C ARG A 77 -8.67 -1.23 -4.48
N ILE A 78 -8.91 -1.32 -3.18
CA ILE A 78 -10.25 -1.12 -2.59
C ILE A 78 -10.75 0.29 -2.89
N PHE A 79 -9.91 1.31 -2.69
CA PHE A 79 -10.30 2.71 -2.87
C PHE A 79 -10.08 3.23 -4.30
N LYS A 80 -9.57 2.39 -5.21
CA LYS A 80 -9.28 2.74 -6.60
C LYS A 80 -8.33 3.93 -6.70
N ARG A 81 -7.22 3.84 -5.96
CA ARG A 81 -6.18 4.86 -5.83
C ARG A 81 -4.82 4.31 -6.24
N GLY A 82 -3.85 5.23 -6.35
CA GLY A 82 -2.46 4.86 -6.55
C GLY A 82 -1.82 4.32 -5.27
N TYR A 83 -0.93 3.35 -5.39
CA TYR A 83 -0.22 2.73 -4.25
C TYR A 83 0.51 3.78 -3.39
N GLY A 84 1.17 4.74 -4.05
CA GLY A 84 1.92 5.79 -3.36
C GLY A 84 1.07 6.72 -2.50
N SER A 85 -0.23 6.89 -2.80
CA SER A 85 -1.12 7.70 -1.96
C SER A 85 -1.39 7.04 -0.60
N ILE A 86 -1.47 5.71 -0.56
CA ILE A 86 -1.62 4.95 0.69
C ILE A 86 -0.34 5.01 1.51
N GLU A 87 0.82 4.88 0.87
CA GLU A 87 2.11 5.05 1.55
C GLU A 87 2.26 6.44 2.17
N GLN A 88 1.77 7.48 1.49
CA GLN A 88 1.78 8.83 2.05
C GLN A 88 0.87 8.96 3.28
N ILE A 89 -0.29 8.29 3.31
CA ILE A 89 -1.16 8.29 4.49
C ILE A 89 -0.42 7.77 5.71
N TYR A 90 0.20 6.58 5.62
CA TYR A 90 0.97 6.01 6.72
C TYR A 90 2.16 6.88 7.12
N ARG A 91 2.91 7.40 6.13
CA ARG A 91 4.08 8.25 6.38
C ARG A 91 3.69 9.52 7.13
N TRP A 92 2.65 10.22 6.69
CA TRP A 92 2.21 11.46 7.33
C TRP A 92 1.59 11.22 8.70
N ALA A 93 0.86 10.11 8.89
CA ALA A 93 0.37 9.73 10.23
C ALA A 93 1.51 9.59 11.23
N ALA A 94 2.61 8.94 10.83
CA ALA A 94 3.81 8.74 11.65
C ALA A 94 4.78 9.94 11.68
N THR A 95 4.53 11.00 10.90
CA THR A 95 5.43 12.17 10.85
C THR A 95 5.08 13.14 11.96
N THR A 96 6.09 13.63 12.69
CA THR A 96 5.91 14.56 13.81
C THR A 96 5.39 15.93 13.35
N ASP A 97 4.66 16.61 14.23
CA ASP A 97 4.12 17.95 13.96
C ASP A 97 5.20 18.96 13.60
N LYS A 98 6.38 18.90 14.24
CA LYS A 98 7.53 19.77 13.91
C LYS A 98 7.92 19.63 12.44
N MET A 99 8.11 18.40 11.96
CA MET A 99 8.48 18.14 10.57
C MET A 99 7.37 18.54 9.59
N ILE A 100 6.11 18.42 10.00
CA ILE A 100 4.96 18.88 9.19
C ILE A 100 4.97 20.40 9.06
N GLN A 101 5.24 21.14 10.14
CA GLN A 101 5.32 22.60 10.08
C GLN A 101 6.46 23.08 9.17
N GLU A 102 7.58 22.36 9.13
CA GLU A 102 8.71 22.68 8.25
C GLU A 102 8.43 22.35 6.77
N LYS A 103 7.73 21.24 6.48
CA LYS A 103 7.58 20.73 5.11
C LYS A 103 6.25 21.10 4.46
N ARG A 104 5.14 21.04 5.22
CA ARG A 104 3.76 21.12 4.72
C ARG A 104 2.78 21.70 5.78
N PRO A 105 3.01 22.92 6.29
CA PRO A 105 2.25 23.48 7.41
C PRO A 105 0.74 23.63 7.13
N ASN A 106 0.36 23.86 5.87
CA ASN A 106 -1.01 24.16 5.46
C ASN A 106 -1.67 23.14 4.54
N ASP A 107 -1.05 21.97 4.38
CA ASP A 107 -1.58 20.93 3.51
C ASP A 107 -2.85 20.29 4.13
N ALA A 108 -4.00 20.46 3.45
CA ALA A 108 -5.29 19.99 3.92
C ALA A 108 -5.35 18.46 4.03
N PHE A 109 -4.65 17.73 3.16
CA PHE A 109 -4.57 16.28 3.19
C PHE A 109 -3.77 15.81 4.42
N VAL A 110 -2.62 16.42 4.69
CA VAL A 110 -1.81 16.11 5.89
C VAL A 110 -2.59 16.42 7.18
N LYS A 111 -3.26 17.58 7.25
CA LYS A 111 -4.09 17.95 8.41
C LYS A 111 -5.19 16.92 8.68
N ARG A 112 -5.87 16.44 7.62
CA ARG A 112 -6.91 15.42 7.75
C ARG A 112 -6.36 14.08 8.24
N ILE A 113 -5.21 13.64 7.70
CA ILE A 113 -4.52 12.43 8.19
C ILE A 113 -4.19 12.53 9.68
N LYS A 114 -3.62 13.65 10.14
CA LYS A 114 -3.26 13.84 11.56
C LYS A 114 -4.48 13.88 12.47
N LYS A 115 -5.57 14.54 12.04
CA LYS A 115 -6.86 14.51 12.74
C LYS A 115 -7.31 13.07 12.96
N VAL A 116 -7.39 12.27 11.89
CA VAL A 116 -7.84 10.88 11.96
C VAL A 116 -6.90 10.00 12.78
N ALA A 117 -5.58 10.14 12.62
CA ALA A 117 -4.60 9.39 13.39
C ALA A 117 -4.74 9.64 14.90
N LYS A 118 -5.01 10.89 15.30
CA LYS A 118 -5.28 11.25 16.70
C LYS A 118 -6.60 10.65 17.20
N GLU A 119 -7.66 10.65 16.39
CA GLU A 119 -8.94 9.99 16.73
C GLU A 119 -8.78 8.49 16.98
N LEU A 120 -7.86 7.84 16.25
CA LEU A 120 -7.54 6.41 16.43
C LEU A 120 -6.55 6.14 17.57
N GLY A 121 -6.08 7.16 18.29
CA GLY A 121 -5.11 7.01 19.37
C GLY A 121 -3.71 6.58 18.90
N LEU A 122 -3.39 6.77 17.62
CA LEU A 122 -2.05 6.52 17.11
C LEU A 122 -1.09 7.57 17.67
N ARG A 123 0.14 7.15 18.01
CA ARG A 123 1.20 8.09 18.41
C ARG A 123 1.56 8.94 17.20
N VAL A 124 1.16 10.21 17.25
CA VAL A 124 1.32 11.24 16.22
C VAL A 124 2.46 12.20 16.53
#